data_AF-A0A962L3Z0-F1
#
_entry.id   AF-A0A962L3Z0-F1
#
_cell.length_a   1.000
_cell.length_b   1.000
_cell.length_c   1.000
_cell.angle_alpha   90.00
_cell.angle_beta   90.00
_cell.angle_gamma   90.00
#
_symmetry.space_group_name_H-M   'P 1'
#
loop_
_entity.id
_entity.type
_entity.pdbx_description
1 polymer ?
#
loop_
_entity_poly.entity_id
_entity_poly.type
_entity_poly.pdbx_seq_one_letter_code
_entity_poly.pdbx_strand_id
1 'polypeptide(L)'
;CATHPEPDALDAGITGALQEAGVDLVVSAGYMKKLGPRTLETFRGRIVNIHPSLLPRHGGQGMYGERVHQAVLDSGDTETGITVHYVDADYDTGPIITQVRVPVVPGDTVQTLSRRILELEHRLIVDTLGELSKNDKNPAIRALNS
;
A
#
# COMPACT_ATOMS: atom_id res chain seq x y z
N CYS A 1 -2.99 -8.73 -24.59
CA CYS A 1 -4.40 -8.35 -24.76
C CYS A 1 -4.84 -7.65 -23.48
N ALA A 2 -5.15 -6.34 -23.52
CA ALA A 2 -5.76 -5.67 -22.37
C ALA A 2 -7.26 -5.96 -22.40
N THR A 3 -7.83 -6.45 -21.31
CA THR A 3 -9.27 -6.75 -21.22
C THR A 3 -10.12 -5.47 -21.21
N HIS A 4 -9.54 -4.35 -20.78
CA HIS A 4 -10.16 -3.02 -20.78
C HIS A 4 -9.09 -1.99 -21.19
N PRO A 5 -9.09 -1.51 -22.45
CA PRO A 5 -8.06 -0.59 -22.94
C PRO A 5 -8.29 0.86 -22.48
N GLU A 6 -9.55 1.24 -22.23
CA GLU A 6 -9.93 2.59 -21.80
C GLU A 6 -9.84 2.72 -20.26
N PRO A 7 -9.20 3.78 -19.72
CA PRO A 7 -9.06 3.99 -18.28
C PRO A 7 -10.39 3.94 -17.51
N ASP A 8 -11.44 4.57 -18.05
CA ASP A 8 -12.77 4.60 -17.44
C ASP A 8 -13.42 3.21 -17.42
N ALA A 9 -13.26 2.43 -18.49
CA ALA A 9 -13.77 1.06 -18.56
C ALA A 9 -13.01 0.13 -17.61
N LEU A 10 -11.71 0.35 -17.44
CA LEU A 10 -10.88 -0.38 -16.49
C LEU A 10 -11.31 -0.08 -15.04
N ASP A 11 -11.50 1.20 -14.71
CA ASP A 11 -11.94 1.63 -13.36
C ASP A 11 -13.34 1.09 -13.03
N ALA A 12 -14.27 1.16 -13.99
CA ALA A 12 -15.61 0.56 -13.84
C ALA A 12 -15.53 -0.96 -13.67
N GLY A 13 -14.70 -1.64 -14.44
CA GLY A 13 -14.51 -3.10 -14.34
C GLY A 13 -13.91 -3.53 -12.99
N ILE A 14 -12.90 -2.80 -12.49
CA ILE A 14 -12.32 -3.05 -11.16
C ILE A 14 -13.37 -2.82 -10.08
N THR A 15 -14.08 -1.68 -10.14
CA THR A 15 -15.12 -1.35 -9.16
C THR A 15 -16.21 -2.44 -9.12
N GLY A 16 -16.72 -2.84 -10.29
CA GLY A 16 -17.77 -3.86 -10.40
C GLY A 16 -17.31 -5.21 -9.86
N ALA A 17 -16.12 -5.68 -10.25
CA ALA A 17 -15.59 -6.97 -9.78
C ALA A 17 -15.42 -7.01 -8.26
N LEU A 18 -14.95 -5.91 -7.64
CA LEU A 18 -14.81 -5.83 -6.18
C LEU A 18 -16.17 -5.79 -5.47
N GLN A 19 -17.16 -5.11 -6.03
CA GLN A 19 -18.52 -5.07 -5.48
C GLN A 19 -19.23 -6.42 -5.60
N GLU A 20 -19.14 -7.07 -6.76
CA GLU A 20 -19.73 -8.41 -7.00
C GLU A 20 -19.13 -9.47 -6.07
N ALA A 21 -17.85 -9.34 -5.74
CA ALA A 21 -17.18 -10.20 -4.77
C ALA A 21 -17.50 -9.85 -3.29
N GLY A 22 -18.25 -8.78 -3.02
CA GLY A 22 -18.59 -8.35 -1.67
C GLY A 22 -17.38 -7.92 -0.84
N VAL A 23 -16.42 -7.22 -1.45
CA VAL A 23 -15.17 -6.84 -0.78
C VAL A 23 -15.38 -5.76 0.28
N ASP A 24 -14.88 -6.02 1.49
CA ASP A 24 -14.91 -5.07 2.60
C ASP A 24 -13.64 -4.24 2.74
N LEU A 25 -12.51 -4.76 2.26
CA LEU A 25 -11.21 -4.12 2.35
C LEU A 25 -10.35 -4.51 1.15
N VAL A 26 -9.81 -3.51 0.46
CA VAL A 26 -8.89 -3.68 -0.66
C VAL A 26 -7.47 -3.52 -0.15
N VAL A 27 -6.62 -4.53 -0.37
CA VAL A 27 -5.19 -4.48 -0.01
C VAL A 27 -4.37 -4.39 -1.29
N SER A 28 -3.76 -3.23 -1.51
CA SER A 28 -2.77 -3.00 -2.56
C SER A 28 -1.39 -3.33 -2.01
N ALA A 29 -0.85 -4.50 -2.34
CA ALA A 29 0.51 -4.88 -1.98
C ALA A 29 1.25 -5.26 -3.27
N GLY A 30 2.01 -4.32 -3.85
CA GLY A 30 2.66 -4.50 -5.14
C GLY A 30 1.79 -4.21 -6.37
N TYR A 31 0.69 -3.46 -6.22
CA TYR A 31 -0.12 -3.00 -7.35
C TYR A 31 0.45 -1.71 -7.95
N MET A 32 0.86 -1.77 -9.22
CA MET A 32 1.67 -0.72 -9.86
C MET A 32 0.86 0.30 -10.68
N LYS A 33 -0.47 0.29 -10.57
CA LYS A 33 -1.36 1.20 -11.32
C LYS A 33 -2.14 2.07 -10.34
N LYS A 34 -2.42 3.32 -10.73
CA LYS A 34 -3.38 4.13 -9.98
C LYS A 34 -4.77 3.49 -10.09
N LEU A 35 -5.48 3.42 -8.98
CA LEU A 35 -6.90 3.13 -8.98
C LEU A 35 -7.64 4.37 -9.51
N GLY A 36 -8.67 4.14 -10.31
CA GLY A 36 -9.45 5.24 -10.86
C GLY A 36 -10.41 5.84 -9.83
N PRO A 37 -10.98 7.01 -10.14
CA PRO A 37 -11.81 7.77 -9.20
C PRO A 37 -13.05 7.00 -8.73
N ARG A 38 -13.65 6.13 -9.55
CA ARG A 38 -14.81 5.33 -9.16
C ARG A 38 -14.44 4.31 -8.09
N THR A 39 -13.34 3.60 -8.28
CA THR A 39 -12.85 2.63 -7.29
C THR A 39 -12.49 3.34 -5.99
N LEU A 40 -11.76 4.45 -6.07
CA LEU A 40 -11.35 5.25 -4.92
C LEU A 40 -12.53 5.80 -4.12
N GLU A 41 -13.58 6.28 -4.79
CA GLU A 41 -14.78 6.76 -4.10
C GLU A 41 -15.57 5.61 -3.47
N THR A 42 -15.79 4.53 -4.22
CA THR A 42 -16.59 3.38 -3.76
C THR A 42 -15.97 2.72 -2.53
N PHE A 43 -14.63 2.62 -2.48
CA PHE A 43 -13.89 2.01 -1.39
C PHE A 43 -13.15 3.04 -0.52
N ARG A 44 -13.62 4.29 -0.48
CA ARG A 44 -13.03 5.36 0.34
C ARG A 44 -12.86 4.90 1.80
N GLY A 45 -11.63 5.03 2.33
CA GLY A 45 -11.29 4.57 3.70
C GLY A 45 -11.21 3.05 3.87
N ARG A 46 -11.26 2.29 2.77
CA ARG A 46 -11.20 0.82 2.72
C ARG A 46 -10.19 0.30 1.69
N ILE A 47 -9.23 1.13 1.30
CA ILE A 47 -8.12 0.72 0.44
C ILE A 47 -6.83 1.02 1.19
N VAL A 48 -6.03 -0.01 1.44
CA VAL A 48 -4.74 0.11 2.13
C VAL A 48 -3.61 -0.29 1.20
N ASN A 49 -2.47 0.39 1.32
CA ASN A 49 -1.24 0.06 0.61
C ASN A 49 -0.08 -0.07 1.59
N ILE A 50 0.87 -0.93 1.25
CA ILE A 50 2.13 -1.09 1.97
C ILE A 50 3.29 -0.65 1.07
N HIS A 51 4.19 0.15 1.64
CA HIS A 51 5.32 0.73 0.92
C HIS A 51 6.66 0.55 1.68
N PRO A 52 7.74 0.08 1.02
CA PRO A 52 9.03 -0.27 1.65
C PRO A 52 9.92 0.94 1.99
N SER A 53 9.33 2.01 2.53
CA SER A 53 10.07 3.13 3.11
C SER A 53 9.28 3.84 4.21
N LEU A 54 9.91 4.82 4.86
CA LEU A 54 9.25 5.76 5.76
C LEU A 54 8.66 6.93 4.97
N LEU A 55 7.42 6.78 4.48
CA LEU A 55 6.71 7.86 3.79
C LEU A 55 6.68 9.14 4.63
N PRO A 56 6.87 10.33 4.00
CA PRO A 56 6.92 10.57 2.56
C PRO A 56 8.28 10.31 1.88
N ARG A 57 9.31 9.87 2.62
CA ARG A 57 10.64 9.60 2.02
C ARG A 57 10.58 8.41 1.09
N HIS A 58 11.22 8.51 -0.06
CA HIS A 58 11.33 7.42 -1.05
C HIS A 58 9.97 6.84 -1.48
N GLY A 59 8.91 7.66 -1.44
CA GLY A 59 7.58 7.35 -1.98
C GLY A 59 7.29 8.12 -3.27
N GLY A 60 6.16 7.81 -3.89
CA GLY A 60 5.65 8.47 -5.07
C GLY A 60 5.92 7.71 -6.38
N GLN A 61 5.63 8.37 -7.49
CA GLN A 61 5.68 7.73 -8.80
C GLN A 61 7.09 7.19 -9.12
N GLY A 62 7.18 5.91 -9.45
CA GLY A 62 8.45 5.25 -9.81
C GLY A 62 9.20 4.63 -8.63
N MET A 63 8.75 4.86 -7.40
CA MET A 63 9.30 4.28 -6.18
C MET A 63 8.64 2.92 -5.90
N TYR A 64 9.06 1.88 -6.61
CA TYR A 64 8.54 0.52 -6.38
C TYR A 64 9.64 -0.54 -6.56
N GLY A 65 9.44 -1.68 -5.90
CA GLY A 65 10.39 -2.79 -5.93
C GLY A 65 11.79 -2.37 -5.50
N GLU A 66 12.81 -2.88 -6.21
CA GLU A 66 14.22 -2.61 -5.92
C GLU A 66 14.59 -1.11 -5.96
N ARG A 67 13.85 -0.29 -6.70
CA ARG A 67 14.13 1.15 -6.84
C ARG A 67 14.03 1.89 -5.51
N VAL A 68 13.14 1.46 -4.62
CA VAL A 68 12.98 2.09 -3.30
C VAL A 68 14.24 1.86 -2.46
N HIS A 69 14.70 0.62 -2.40
CA HIS A 69 15.90 0.26 -1.64
C HIS A 69 17.17 0.87 -2.24
N GLN A 70 17.26 0.94 -3.57
CA GLN A 70 18.38 1.61 -4.23
C GLN A 70 18.40 3.11 -3.87
N ALA A 71 17.26 3.81 -3.92
CA ALA A 71 17.19 5.21 -3.55
C ALA A 71 17.55 5.47 -2.08
N VAL A 72 17.13 4.58 -1.17
CA VAL A 72 17.55 4.62 0.25
C VAL A 72 19.07 4.56 0.37
N LEU A 73 19.70 3.59 -0.27
CA LEU A 73 21.16 3.42 -0.23
C LEU A 73 21.90 4.59 -0.88
N ASP A 74 21.44 5.05 -2.04
CA ASP A 74 22.03 6.17 -2.78
C ASP A 74 21.93 7.49 -2.00
N SER A 75 20.86 7.66 -1.20
CA SER A 75 20.68 8.84 -0.35
C SER A 75 21.58 8.85 0.89
N GLY A 76 22.24 7.73 1.21
CA GLY A 76 23.07 7.58 2.41
C GLY A 76 22.25 7.54 3.70
N ASP A 77 20.98 7.14 3.62
CA ASP A 77 20.11 7.04 4.79
C ASP A 77 20.61 5.96 5.75
N THR A 78 20.62 6.29 7.05
CA THR A 78 20.96 5.33 8.12
C THR A 78 19.73 4.54 8.62
N GLU A 79 18.54 4.96 8.19
CA GLU A 79 17.28 4.35 8.55
C GLU A 79 16.30 4.44 7.38
N THR A 80 15.58 3.36 7.14
CA THR A 80 14.41 3.29 6.26
C THR A 80 13.27 2.65 7.05
N GLY A 81 12.27 2.10 6.39
CA GLY A 81 11.17 1.47 7.07
C GLY A 81 10.14 0.91 6.14
N ILE A 82 8.97 0.69 6.71
CA ILE A 82 7.78 0.22 6.04
C ILE A 82 6.65 1.13 6.47
N THR A 83 5.82 1.55 5.52
CA THR A 83 4.61 2.31 5.81
C THR A 83 3.40 1.54 5.32
N VAL A 84 2.39 1.39 6.19
CA VAL A 84 1.04 1.01 5.77
C VAL A 84 0.18 2.26 5.84
N HIS A 85 -0.53 2.57 4.76
CA HIS A 85 -1.33 3.79 4.65
C HIS A 85 -2.61 3.53 3.86
N TYR A 86 -3.59 4.42 3.99
CA TYR A 86 -4.76 4.43 3.11
C TYR A 86 -4.38 4.96 1.73
N VAL A 87 -5.00 4.43 0.69
CA VAL A 87 -4.80 4.89 -0.70
C VAL A 87 -5.73 6.07 -0.99
N ASP A 88 -5.20 7.09 -1.66
CA ASP A 88 -5.96 8.19 -2.25
C ASP A 88 -5.65 8.32 -3.75
N ALA A 89 -5.91 9.49 -4.35
CA ALA A 89 -5.71 9.71 -5.78
C ALA A 89 -4.23 9.78 -6.20
N ASP A 90 -3.33 9.98 -5.25
CA ASP A 90 -1.91 10.16 -5.49
C ASP A 90 -1.07 9.03 -4.87
N TYR A 91 0.13 8.84 -5.42
CA TYR A 91 1.00 7.74 -5.00
C TYR A 91 1.58 8.07 -3.63
N ASP A 92 1.34 7.17 -2.67
CA ASP A 92 1.97 7.19 -1.34
C ASP A 92 1.73 8.47 -0.51
N THR A 93 0.61 9.15 -0.75
CA THR A 93 0.23 10.41 -0.07
C THR A 93 -0.88 10.26 0.96
N GLY A 94 -1.62 9.15 0.93
CA GLY A 94 -2.76 8.98 1.80
C GLY A 94 -2.38 8.80 3.28
N PRO A 95 -3.37 8.91 4.20
CA PRO A 95 -3.12 8.89 5.63
C PRO A 95 -2.41 7.62 6.11
N ILE A 96 -1.33 7.81 6.86
CA ILE A 96 -0.53 6.71 7.44
C ILE A 96 -1.35 6.01 8.53
N ILE A 97 -1.39 4.68 8.45
CA ILE A 97 -1.99 3.81 9.48
C ILE A 97 -0.91 3.43 10.50
N THR A 98 0.24 2.95 10.01
CA THR A 98 1.37 2.57 10.85
C THR A 98 2.68 2.62 10.07
N GLN A 99 3.78 2.77 10.80
CA GLN A 99 5.14 2.73 10.27
C GLN A 99 6.06 1.91 11.17
N VAL A 100 6.97 1.17 10.56
CA VAL A 100 8.05 0.46 11.25
C VAL A 100 9.38 0.96 10.70
N ARG A 101 10.30 1.31 11.60
CA ARG A 101 11.67 1.73 11.25
C ARG A 101 12.56 0.51 11.10
N VAL A 102 13.44 0.56 10.11
CA VAL A 102 14.42 -0.48 9.80
C VAL A 102 15.78 0.16 9.61
N PRO A 103 16.81 -0.26 10.38
CA PRO A 103 18.15 0.31 10.23
C PRO A 103 18.75 -0.10 8.88
N VAL A 104 19.44 0.86 8.26
CA VAL A 104 20.35 0.62 7.12
C VAL A 104 21.74 0.47 7.69
N VAL A 105 22.36 -0.70 7.52
CA VAL A 105 23.65 -1.00 8.14
C VAL A 105 24.80 -0.88 7.14
N PRO A 106 26.03 -0.56 7.57
CA PRO A 106 27.18 -0.53 6.69
C PRO A 106 27.35 -1.86 5.93
N GLY A 107 27.47 -1.76 4.60
CA GLY A 107 27.60 -2.92 3.72
C GLY A 107 26.28 -3.52 3.26
N ASP A 108 25.13 -2.92 3.59
CA ASP A 108 23.85 -3.32 2.98
C ASP A 108 23.91 -3.17 1.45
N THR A 109 23.39 -4.18 0.76
CA THR A 109 23.06 -4.12 -0.67
C THR A 109 21.55 -4.00 -0.84
N VAL A 110 21.09 -3.67 -2.04
CA VAL A 110 19.65 -3.68 -2.36
C VAL A 110 19.01 -5.00 -1.95
N GLN A 111 19.67 -6.13 -2.22
CA GLN A 111 19.16 -7.46 -1.90
C GLN A 111 19.11 -7.72 -0.39
N THR A 112 20.14 -7.34 0.38
CA THR A 112 20.15 -7.59 1.84
C THR A 112 19.12 -6.71 2.56
N LEU A 113 19.03 -5.44 2.16
CA LEU A 113 18.06 -4.49 2.70
C LEU A 113 16.63 -4.89 2.32
N SER A 114 16.38 -5.22 1.04
CA SER A 114 15.07 -5.63 0.55
C SER A 114 14.57 -6.88 1.27
N ARG A 115 15.42 -7.90 1.44
CA ARG A 115 15.03 -9.12 2.17
C ARG A 115 14.65 -8.83 3.62
N ARG A 116 15.42 -7.97 4.31
CA ARG A 116 15.13 -7.57 5.69
C ARG A 116 13.78 -6.85 5.79
N ILE A 117 13.50 -5.96 4.84
CA ILE A 117 12.24 -5.22 4.78
C ILE A 117 11.07 -6.17 4.47
N LEU A 118 11.19 -7.02 3.46
CA LEU A 118 10.13 -7.95 3.04
C LEU A 118 9.66 -8.88 4.18
N GLU A 119 10.61 -9.40 4.98
CA GLU A 119 10.28 -10.23 6.15
C GLU A 119 9.43 -9.47 7.19
N LEU A 120 9.69 -8.17 7.36
CA LEU A 120 8.96 -7.30 8.28
C LEU A 120 7.63 -6.82 7.66
N GLU A 121 7.58 -6.58 6.36
CA GLU A 121 6.36 -6.18 5.63
C GLU A 121 5.26 -7.21 5.75
N HIS A 122 5.59 -8.49 5.55
CA HIS A 122 4.63 -9.59 5.69
C HIS A 122 3.99 -9.64 7.08
N ARG A 123 4.76 -9.38 8.14
CA ARG A 123 4.24 -9.34 9.51
C ARG A 123 3.39 -8.10 9.73
N LEU A 124 3.91 -6.93 9.35
CA LEU A 124 3.24 -5.67 9.58
C LEU A 124 1.89 -5.59 8.88
N ILE A 125 1.78 -6.05 7.63
CA ILE A 125 0.50 -6.01 6.91
C ILE A 125 -0.52 -6.92 7.57
N VAL A 126 -0.15 -8.14 7.98
CA VAL A 126 -1.06 -9.08 8.65
C VAL A 126 -1.53 -8.51 10.00
N ASP A 127 -0.61 -7.98 10.80
CA ASP A 127 -0.95 -7.37 12.09
C ASP A 127 -1.88 -6.16 11.89
N THR A 128 -1.58 -5.30 10.92
CA THR A 128 -2.39 -4.13 10.60
C THR A 128 -3.80 -4.51 10.17
N LEU A 129 -3.94 -5.51 9.28
CA LEU A 129 -5.24 -6.03 8.86
C LEU A 129 -6.00 -6.66 10.04
N GLY A 130 -5.30 -7.38 10.92
CA GLY A 130 -5.86 -7.90 12.16
C GLY A 130 -6.47 -6.80 13.03
N GLU A 131 -5.75 -5.70 13.24
CA GLU A 131 -6.26 -4.56 14.01
C GLU A 131 -7.41 -3.81 13.30
N LEU A 132 -7.33 -3.63 11.98
CA LEU A 132 -8.40 -3.02 11.20
C LEU A 132 -9.70 -3.84 11.24
N SER A 133 -9.59 -5.17 11.25
CA SER A 133 -10.75 -6.07 11.34
C SER A 133 -11.45 -6.06 12.70
N LYS A 134 -10.71 -5.79 13.78
CA LYS A 134 -11.25 -5.69 15.16
C LYS A 134 -11.88 -4.34 15.44
N ASN A 135 -11.40 -3.28 14.79
CA ASN A 135 -11.89 -1.92 15.01
C ASN A 135 -13.18 -1.68 14.23
N ASP A 136 -14.31 -1.97 14.88
CA ASP A 136 -15.70 -1.66 14.47
C ASP A 136 -15.98 -0.13 14.32
N LYS A 137 -14.93 0.71 14.41
CA LYS A 137 -14.95 2.16 14.27
C LYS A 137 -14.69 2.64 12.84
N ASN A 138 -14.33 1.77 11.90
CA ASN A 138 -14.38 2.15 10.49
C ASN A 138 -15.87 2.20 10.08
N PRO A 139 -16.45 3.38 9.79
CA PRO A 139 -17.88 3.50 9.49
C PRO A 139 -18.31 2.61 8.32
N ALA A 140 -17.38 2.24 7.43
CA ALA A 140 -17.64 1.35 6.31
C ALA A 140 -17.65 -0.16 6.67
N ILE A 141 -17.01 -0.58 7.77
CA ILE A 141 -17.11 -1.97 8.30
C ILE A 141 -18.32 -2.10 9.24
N ARG A 142 -18.66 -1.05 9.97
CA ARG A 142 -19.81 -1.03 10.88
C ARG A 142 -21.15 -1.31 10.18
N ALA A 143 -21.32 -0.86 8.93
CA ALA A 143 -22.54 -1.05 8.14
C ALA A 143 -22.81 -2.51 7.71
N LEU A 144 -21.82 -3.40 7.86
CA LEU A 144 -21.91 -4.82 7.49
C LEU A 144 -22.14 -5.73 8.70
N ASN A 145 -21.75 -5.27 9.90
CA ASN A 145 -21.91 -5.98 11.16
C ASN A 145 -23.19 -5.57 11.94
N SER A 146 -24.08 -4.79 11.32
CA SER A 146 -25.39 -4.39 11.87
C SER A 146 -26.53 -4.86 10.98
#